data_AF-A0A2H1IGN4-F1
#
_entry.id   AF-A0A2H1IGN4-F1
#
_cell.length_a   1.000
_cell.length_b   1.000
_cell.length_c   1.000
_cell.angle_alpha   90.00
_cell.angle_beta   90.00
_cell.angle_gamma   90.00
#
_symmetry.space_group_name_H-M   'P 1'
#
loop_
_entity.id
_entity.type
_entity.pdbx_description
1 polymer ?
#
loop_
_entity_poly.entity_id
_entity_poly.type
_entity_poly.pdbx_seq_one_letter_code
_entity_poly.pdbx_strand_id
1 'polypeptide(L)'
;MDPETHDVTSYEKENVPVPAKADGANLNDPVVADVKQIVDDTLQRAKVEGEKPVGAVAGDITTAHSGGKRDDRSSESALGNLVAEFMVDAVADRGGAQIGFMNPGGLRDELLNDPEGAEDNINKAEANGVLPFANTIVTMKMTGGQIKNVLEQQWQPDGSSRPFLALGTNDALTWTFDPTRERGDRITSVSFEGQPIDESETCSVVSQSFLAGGGDNFTEFAEATEKADTGLIDSDTWMDFISENSPLEPDFSRRAIAAKNLPGTVTAGKKTSFTLSDLNLTSLSATKATKATVKLGEDDLGTFDATSEVDDSTFGAGAFSAPLDGKVDIDVEIPADATAGEQILTVDLDNGTTVSIPVTVGAGEDDGDDEDGTDTPSAGSLASLAPVFGSSVALLHVLGFEVAGAEGSLESQTIGS
;
A
#
# COMPACT_ATOMS: atom_id res chain seq x y z
N MET A 1 -3.07 -38.11 -23.98
CA MET A 1 -2.18 -38.30 -22.82
C MET A 1 -1.57 -39.68 -22.96
N ASP A 2 -0.24 -39.75 -22.96
CA ASP A 2 0.50 -41.00 -22.99
C ASP A 2 0.40 -41.69 -21.62
N PRO A 3 -0.05 -42.95 -21.53
CA PRO A 3 -0.26 -43.64 -20.26
C PRO A 3 1.04 -44.12 -19.57
N GLU A 4 2.20 -44.07 -20.24
CA GLU A 4 3.50 -44.43 -19.67
C GLU A 4 4.31 -43.19 -19.25
N THR A 5 4.27 -42.10 -20.02
CA THR A 5 5.04 -40.88 -19.71
C THR A 5 4.23 -39.79 -19.03
N HIS A 6 2.89 -39.92 -19.00
CA HIS A 6 1.96 -38.89 -18.54
C HIS A 6 1.98 -37.58 -19.37
N ASP A 7 2.62 -37.57 -20.55
CA ASP A 7 2.66 -36.39 -21.40
C ASP A 7 1.33 -36.19 -22.15
N VAL A 8 0.88 -34.94 -22.28
CA VAL A 8 -0.28 -34.60 -23.11
C VAL A 8 0.15 -34.54 -24.58
N THR A 9 -0.08 -35.63 -25.30
CA THR A 9 0.32 -35.84 -26.71
C THR A 9 -0.54 -35.12 -27.75
N SER A 10 -1.69 -34.56 -27.34
CA SER A 10 -2.56 -33.72 -28.17
C SER A 10 -3.64 -33.05 -27.32
N TYR A 11 -4.05 -31.83 -27.69
CA TYR A 11 -5.27 -31.22 -27.15
C TYR A 11 -5.98 -30.36 -28.21
N GLU A 12 -7.31 -30.32 -28.17
CA GLU A 12 -8.11 -29.33 -28.90
C GLU A 12 -8.50 -28.19 -27.95
N LYS A 13 -8.38 -26.95 -28.42
CA LYS A 13 -9.00 -25.77 -27.80
C LYS A 13 -9.98 -25.18 -28.80
N GLU A 14 -11.23 -25.08 -28.39
CA GLU A 14 -12.25 -24.32 -29.09
C GLU A 14 -12.71 -23.19 -28.17
N ASN A 15 -12.79 -21.97 -28.70
CA ASN A 15 -13.55 -20.92 -28.05
C ASN A 15 -15.02 -21.26 -28.21
N VAL A 16 -15.61 -21.88 -27.18
CA VAL A 16 -17.06 -22.09 -27.14
C VAL A 16 -17.71 -20.72 -26.97
N PRO A 17 -18.50 -20.23 -27.95
CA PRO A 17 -19.20 -18.98 -27.79
C PRO A 17 -20.10 -19.09 -26.56
N VAL A 18 -19.98 -18.13 -25.63
CA VAL A 18 -21.00 -18.01 -24.59
C VAL A 18 -22.32 -17.82 -25.31
N PRO A 19 -23.30 -18.75 -25.17
CA PRO A 19 -24.58 -18.57 -25.81
C PRO A 19 -25.12 -17.22 -25.37
N ALA A 20 -25.70 -16.46 -26.32
CA ALA A 20 -26.42 -15.24 -25.97
C ALA A 20 -27.35 -15.56 -24.79
N LYS A 21 -27.43 -14.65 -23.81
CA LYS A 21 -28.34 -14.78 -22.66
C LYS A 21 -29.64 -15.37 -23.18
N ALA A 22 -30.03 -16.52 -22.65
CA ALA A 22 -31.13 -17.30 -23.21
C ALA A 22 -32.46 -16.53 -23.02
N ASP A 23 -32.72 -15.58 -23.92
CA ASP A 23 -33.99 -14.90 -24.03
C ASP A 23 -35.03 -15.97 -24.38
N GLY A 24 -35.88 -16.30 -23.40
CA GLY A 24 -36.86 -17.38 -23.54
C GLY A 24 -36.44 -18.73 -22.97
N ALA A 25 -35.47 -18.81 -22.06
CA ALA A 25 -35.23 -20.02 -21.27
C ALA A 25 -36.56 -20.53 -20.68
N ASN A 26 -36.89 -21.80 -20.96
CA ASN A 26 -38.09 -22.42 -20.40
C ASN A 26 -37.83 -22.70 -18.92
N LEU A 27 -38.17 -21.74 -18.05
CA LEU A 27 -38.07 -21.90 -16.60
C LEU A 27 -39.00 -22.99 -16.04
N ASN A 28 -39.90 -23.54 -16.87
CA ASN A 28 -40.75 -24.69 -16.54
C ASN A 28 -40.15 -26.02 -17.01
N ASP A 29 -38.95 -26.03 -17.59
CA ASP A 29 -38.22 -27.27 -17.85
C ASP A 29 -37.93 -27.96 -16.50
N PRO A 30 -38.30 -29.24 -16.31
CA PRO A 30 -38.06 -29.95 -15.06
C PRO A 30 -36.60 -29.91 -14.60
N VAL A 31 -35.63 -29.94 -15.52
CA VAL A 31 -34.20 -29.84 -15.19
C VAL A 31 -33.85 -28.46 -14.66
N VAL A 32 -34.42 -27.40 -15.25
CA VAL A 32 -34.22 -26.01 -14.77
C VAL A 32 -34.87 -25.82 -13.40
N ALA A 33 -36.05 -26.42 -13.17
CA ALA A 33 -36.71 -26.41 -11.87
C ALA A 33 -35.89 -27.14 -10.79
N ASP A 34 -35.35 -28.31 -11.10
CA ASP A 34 -34.49 -29.09 -10.20
C ASP A 34 -33.19 -28.33 -9.87
N VAL A 35 -32.53 -27.75 -10.87
CA VAL A 35 -31.34 -26.91 -10.66
C VAL A 35 -31.67 -25.69 -9.80
N LYS A 36 -32.80 -25.03 -10.06
CA LYS A 36 -33.25 -23.90 -9.24
C LYS A 36 -33.44 -24.30 -7.79
N GLN A 37 -34.05 -25.46 -7.52
CA GLN A 37 -34.24 -25.94 -6.16
C GLN A 37 -32.90 -26.20 -5.46
N ILE A 38 -31.91 -26.81 -6.14
CA ILE A 38 -30.56 -27.01 -5.58
C ILE A 38 -29.90 -25.67 -5.24
N VAL A 39 -30.03 -24.67 -6.12
CA VAL A 39 -29.50 -23.31 -5.90
C VAL A 39 -30.18 -22.67 -4.69
N ASP A 40 -31.52 -22.68 -4.63
CA ASP A 40 -32.29 -22.09 -3.53
C ASP A 40 -31.95 -22.75 -2.18
N ASP A 41 -31.89 -24.09 -2.14
CA ASP A 41 -31.51 -24.85 -0.94
C ASP A 41 -30.07 -24.54 -0.50
N THR A 42 -29.16 -24.32 -1.46
CA THR A 42 -27.77 -23.96 -1.18
C THR A 42 -27.67 -22.53 -0.66
N LEU A 43 -28.40 -21.58 -1.24
CA LEU A 43 -28.48 -20.20 -0.76
C LEU A 43 -29.06 -20.14 0.66
N GLN A 44 -30.06 -20.97 0.98
CA GLN A 44 -30.59 -21.04 2.34
C GLN A 44 -29.57 -21.57 3.34
N ARG A 45 -28.79 -22.60 3.00
CA ARG A 45 -27.69 -23.10 3.84
C ARG A 45 -26.58 -22.07 3.99
N ALA A 46 -26.19 -21.41 2.90
CA ALA A 46 -25.16 -20.38 2.89
C ALA A 46 -25.57 -19.18 3.76
N LYS A 47 -26.84 -18.80 3.76
CA LYS A 47 -27.36 -17.75 4.65
C LYS A 47 -27.15 -18.10 6.13
N VAL A 48 -27.51 -19.32 6.53
CA VAL A 48 -27.33 -19.79 7.92
C VAL A 48 -25.85 -19.85 8.32
N GLU A 49 -24.97 -20.29 7.41
CA GLU A 49 -23.52 -20.29 7.66
C GLU A 49 -22.96 -18.87 7.75
N GLY A 50 -23.40 -17.99 6.85
CA GLY A 50 -22.98 -16.59 6.76
C GLY A 50 -23.33 -15.77 8.00
N GLU A 51 -24.44 -16.10 8.67
CA GLU A 51 -24.88 -15.46 9.93
C GLU A 51 -24.03 -15.85 11.16
N LYS A 52 -23.08 -16.77 11.04
CA LYS A 52 -22.22 -17.14 12.18
C LYS A 52 -21.24 -16.00 12.51
N PRO A 53 -21.06 -15.68 13.81
CA PRO A 53 -20.12 -14.65 14.24
C PRO A 53 -18.67 -15.06 13.95
N VAL A 54 -17.84 -14.04 13.70
CA VAL A 54 -16.39 -14.15 13.51
C VAL A 54 -15.64 -13.29 14.53
N GLY A 55 -16.12 -12.07 14.78
CA GLY A 55 -15.53 -11.15 15.75
C GLY A 55 -16.30 -9.83 15.79
N ALA A 56 -15.66 -8.75 16.22
CA ALA A 56 -16.26 -7.42 16.33
C ALA A 56 -15.33 -6.30 15.83
N VAL A 57 -15.89 -5.11 15.59
CA VAL A 57 -15.12 -3.86 15.42
C VAL A 57 -15.43 -2.87 16.54
N ALA A 58 -14.43 -2.09 16.97
CA ALA A 58 -14.62 -0.99 17.93
C ALA A 58 -15.22 0.28 17.29
N GLY A 59 -15.13 0.41 15.97
CA GLY A 59 -15.63 1.51 15.16
C GLY A 59 -15.68 1.12 13.68
N ASP A 60 -16.29 1.96 12.84
CA ASP A 60 -16.36 1.68 11.40
C ASP A 60 -14.96 1.58 10.78
N ILE A 61 -14.66 0.47 10.09
CA ILE A 61 -13.45 0.28 9.30
C ILE A 61 -13.88 0.13 7.84
N THR A 62 -13.62 1.17 7.05
CA THR A 62 -14.22 1.28 5.72
C THR A 62 -13.24 1.63 4.62
N THR A 63 -13.61 1.28 3.39
CA THR A 63 -13.08 1.85 2.16
C THR A 63 -13.30 3.36 2.11
N ALA A 64 -12.56 4.03 1.24
CA ALA A 64 -12.71 5.45 1.01
C ALA A 64 -14.09 5.77 0.43
N HIS A 65 -14.69 6.85 0.93
CA HIS A 65 -15.98 7.34 0.47
C HIS A 65 -15.86 8.66 -0.28
N SER A 66 -16.70 8.83 -1.31
CA SER A 66 -16.85 10.09 -2.03
C SER A 66 -18.33 10.38 -2.29
N GLY A 67 -18.77 11.59 -1.92
CA GLY A 67 -20.17 12.01 -2.06
C GLY A 67 -21.16 11.08 -1.34
N GLY A 68 -20.76 10.49 -0.21
CA GLY A 68 -21.58 9.55 0.57
C GLY A 68 -21.69 8.15 -0.04
N LYS A 69 -20.83 7.79 -0.99
CA LYS A 69 -20.77 6.46 -1.60
C LYS A 69 -19.41 5.82 -1.38
N ARG A 70 -19.41 4.52 -1.09
CA ARG A 70 -18.20 3.69 -0.97
C ARG A 70 -17.46 3.50 -2.30
N ASP A 71 -16.34 2.79 -2.24
CA ASP A 71 -15.52 2.38 -3.41
C ASP A 71 -14.89 3.57 -4.17
N ASP A 72 -14.52 4.64 -3.44
CA ASP A 72 -13.63 5.66 -3.98
C ASP A 72 -12.19 5.14 -4.04
N ARG A 73 -11.87 4.43 -5.12
CA ARG A 73 -10.54 3.86 -5.35
C ARG A 73 -9.44 4.88 -5.57
N SER A 74 -9.77 6.16 -5.64
CA SER A 74 -8.79 7.23 -5.84
C SER A 74 -8.21 7.77 -4.53
N SER A 75 -8.74 7.31 -3.38
CA SER A 75 -8.32 7.74 -2.05
C SER A 75 -7.95 6.54 -1.17
N GLU A 76 -6.95 6.72 -0.33
CA GLU A 76 -6.49 5.75 0.67
C GLU A 76 -7.62 5.46 1.69
N SER A 77 -7.63 4.28 2.30
CA SER A 77 -8.69 3.89 3.22
C SER A 77 -8.22 3.05 4.40
N ALA A 78 -8.89 3.22 5.54
CA ALA A 78 -8.62 2.47 6.76
C ALA A 78 -8.72 0.96 6.53
N LEU A 79 -9.72 0.50 5.78
CA LEU A 79 -9.87 -0.93 5.48
C LEU A 79 -8.75 -1.46 4.57
N GLY A 80 -8.29 -0.67 3.61
CA GLY A 80 -7.15 -1.06 2.77
C GLY A 80 -5.85 -1.21 3.56
N ASN A 81 -5.59 -0.28 4.49
CA ASN A 81 -4.44 -0.35 5.37
C ASN A 81 -4.53 -1.56 6.32
N LEU A 82 -5.70 -1.80 6.92
CA LEU A 82 -5.91 -2.97 7.79
C LEU A 82 -5.74 -4.30 7.06
N VAL A 83 -6.23 -4.43 5.82
CA VAL A 83 -6.05 -5.65 5.03
C VAL A 83 -4.57 -5.86 4.66
N ALA A 84 -3.83 -4.78 4.38
CA ALA A 84 -2.40 -4.87 4.16
C ALA A 84 -1.64 -5.30 5.43
N GLU A 85 -2.03 -4.79 6.60
CA GLU A 85 -1.52 -5.24 7.92
C GLU A 85 -1.80 -6.73 8.16
N PHE A 86 -3.04 -7.15 7.95
CA PHE A 86 -3.45 -8.56 8.04
C PHE A 86 -2.57 -9.47 7.18
N MET A 87 -2.24 -9.07 5.95
CA MET A 87 -1.41 -9.91 5.09
C MET A 87 0.01 -10.09 5.64
N VAL A 88 0.55 -9.10 6.35
CA VAL A 88 1.84 -9.20 7.03
C VAL A 88 1.75 -10.17 8.20
N ASP A 89 0.71 -10.05 9.03
CA ASP A 89 0.45 -10.94 10.17
C ASP A 89 0.25 -12.40 9.73
N ALA A 90 -0.57 -12.62 8.69
CA ALA A 90 -0.90 -13.93 8.14
C ALA A 90 0.33 -14.75 7.69
N VAL A 91 1.44 -14.09 7.40
CA VAL A 91 2.68 -14.72 6.94
C VAL A 91 3.82 -14.66 7.96
N ALA A 92 3.58 -14.18 9.19
CA ALA A 92 4.58 -14.05 10.25
C ALA A 92 5.34 -15.37 10.49
N ASP A 93 4.62 -16.48 10.58
CA ASP A 93 5.21 -17.83 10.76
C ASP A 93 5.56 -18.55 9.43
N ARG A 94 5.45 -17.85 8.29
CA ARG A 94 5.61 -18.39 6.93
C ARG A 94 6.70 -17.66 6.13
N GLY A 95 7.76 -17.26 6.82
CA GLY A 95 8.87 -16.52 6.23
C GLY A 95 8.79 -15.01 6.42
N GLY A 96 7.66 -14.51 6.94
CA GLY A 96 7.45 -13.12 7.30
C GLY A 96 7.35 -12.17 6.10
N ALA A 97 6.78 -11.01 6.36
CA ALA A 97 6.89 -9.85 5.49
C ALA A 97 7.10 -8.60 6.35
N GLN A 98 7.66 -7.56 5.75
CA GLN A 98 7.83 -6.25 6.38
C GLN A 98 6.75 -5.28 5.90
N ILE A 99 6.34 -5.44 4.64
CA ILE A 99 5.45 -4.52 3.95
C ILE A 99 4.30 -5.30 3.32
N GLY A 100 3.07 -4.90 3.61
CA GLY A 100 1.86 -5.40 2.97
C GLY A 100 1.31 -4.41 1.96
N PHE A 101 0.73 -4.91 0.87
CA PHE A 101 0.00 -4.09 -0.11
C PHE A 101 -1.38 -4.64 -0.43
N MET A 102 -2.36 -3.74 -0.52
CA MET A 102 -3.73 -4.05 -0.94
C MET A 102 -4.23 -3.06 -2.00
N ASN A 103 -4.75 -3.55 -3.13
CA ASN A 103 -5.42 -2.69 -4.11
C ASN A 103 -6.84 -2.37 -3.67
N PRO A 104 -7.33 -1.14 -3.93
CA PRO A 104 -8.65 -0.71 -3.45
C PRO A 104 -9.79 -1.48 -4.13
N GLY A 105 -9.56 -1.99 -5.36
CA GLY A 105 -10.54 -2.80 -6.09
C GLY A 105 -10.80 -4.17 -5.49
N GLY A 106 -9.84 -4.70 -4.71
CA GLY A 106 -9.96 -5.98 -4.01
C GLY A 106 -10.93 -5.95 -2.83
N LEU A 107 -11.24 -4.76 -2.29
CA LEU A 107 -12.12 -4.56 -1.14
C LEU A 107 -13.57 -4.42 -1.59
N ARG A 108 -14.43 -5.37 -1.23
CA ARG A 108 -15.79 -5.48 -1.81
C ARG A 108 -16.92 -5.19 -0.85
N ASP A 109 -16.63 -5.06 0.44
CA ASP A 109 -17.57 -4.63 1.47
C ASP A 109 -16.88 -3.79 2.56
N GLU A 110 -17.61 -3.44 3.60
CA GLU A 110 -17.18 -2.65 4.75
C GLU A 110 -17.26 -3.48 6.05
N LEU A 111 -16.51 -3.08 7.09
CA LEU A 111 -16.75 -3.54 8.45
C LEU A 111 -17.37 -2.39 9.26
N LEU A 112 -18.70 -2.41 9.40
CA LEU A 112 -19.43 -1.35 10.10
C LEU A 112 -19.65 -1.74 11.55
N ASN A 113 -19.53 -0.76 12.45
CA ASN A 113 -19.93 -0.93 13.84
C ASN A 113 -21.47 -0.85 13.90
N ASP A 114 -22.12 -1.89 14.41
CA ASP A 114 -23.56 -1.89 14.66
C ASP A 114 -23.83 -1.64 16.15
N PRO A 115 -24.09 -0.39 16.58
CA PRO A 115 -24.34 -0.07 17.98
C PRO A 115 -25.65 -0.68 18.52
N GLU A 116 -26.55 -1.18 17.66
CA GLU A 116 -27.80 -1.84 18.07
C GLU A 116 -27.68 -3.38 18.13
N GLY A 117 -26.55 -3.97 17.70
CA GLY A 117 -26.42 -5.40 17.41
C GLY A 117 -25.25 -6.12 18.10
N ALA A 118 -25.47 -6.52 19.37
CA ALA A 118 -24.71 -7.55 20.12
C ALA A 118 -23.17 -7.39 20.26
N GLU A 119 -22.58 -8.14 21.21
CA GLU A 119 -21.14 -8.47 21.13
C GLU A 119 -20.95 -9.41 19.92
N ASP A 120 -19.83 -9.32 19.19
CA ASP A 120 -19.55 -10.05 17.93
C ASP A 120 -20.35 -9.60 16.69
N ASN A 121 -20.22 -8.32 16.30
CA ASN A 121 -21.00 -7.73 15.21
C ASN A 121 -20.51 -8.02 13.78
N ILE A 122 -19.42 -8.78 13.59
CA ILE A 122 -18.96 -9.23 12.28
C ILE A 122 -19.30 -10.71 12.10
N ASN A 123 -20.13 -11.02 11.11
CA ASN A 123 -20.45 -12.39 10.71
C ASN A 123 -19.62 -12.85 9.50
N LYS A 124 -19.67 -14.16 9.20
CA LYS A 124 -18.93 -14.76 8.08
C LYS A 124 -19.28 -14.15 6.73
N ALA A 125 -20.54 -13.77 6.51
CA ALA A 125 -20.96 -13.16 5.25
C ALA A 125 -20.33 -11.77 5.05
N GLU A 126 -20.26 -10.96 6.12
CA GLU A 126 -19.61 -9.64 6.12
C GLU A 126 -18.09 -9.76 5.94
N ALA A 127 -17.45 -10.65 6.72
CA ALA A 127 -16.00 -10.89 6.60
C ALA A 127 -15.62 -11.37 5.18
N ASN A 128 -16.35 -12.35 4.64
CA ASN A 128 -16.16 -12.81 3.26
C ASN A 128 -16.51 -11.72 2.24
N GLY A 129 -17.46 -10.84 2.56
CA GLY A 129 -17.85 -9.71 1.74
C GLY A 129 -16.69 -8.76 1.46
N VAL A 130 -15.75 -8.59 2.40
CA VAL A 130 -14.57 -7.74 2.22
C VAL A 130 -13.62 -8.32 1.17
N LEU A 131 -13.26 -9.61 1.28
CA LEU A 131 -12.31 -10.32 0.39
C LEU A 131 -12.96 -11.53 -0.33
N PRO A 132 -13.90 -11.33 -1.28
CA PRO A 132 -14.72 -12.42 -1.82
C PRO A 132 -14.07 -13.16 -3.01
N PHE A 133 -12.79 -12.89 -3.31
CA PHE A 133 -12.14 -13.38 -4.53
C PHE A 133 -11.36 -14.68 -4.34
N ALA A 134 -11.16 -15.12 -3.09
CA ALA A 134 -10.36 -16.28 -2.76
C ALA A 134 -8.97 -16.25 -3.42
N ASN A 135 -8.28 -15.10 -3.33
CA ASN A 135 -6.89 -15.03 -3.77
C ASN A 135 -6.02 -15.84 -2.80
N THR A 136 -4.85 -16.26 -3.27
CA THR A 136 -3.81 -16.73 -2.37
C THR A 136 -2.96 -15.57 -1.85
N ILE A 137 -2.35 -15.74 -0.68
CA ILE A 137 -1.38 -14.78 -0.12
C ILE A 137 0.02 -15.13 -0.62
N VAL A 138 0.72 -14.17 -1.21
CA VAL A 138 2.03 -14.35 -1.86
C VAL A 138 3.06 -13.44 -1.21
N THR A 139 4.15 -14.01 -0.72
CA THR A 139 5.33 -13.26 -0.26
C THR A 139 6.34 -13.11 -1.39
N MET A 140 7.13 -12.05 -1.37
CA MET A 140 8.14 -11.73 -2.39
C MET A 140 9.23 -10.81 -1.83
N LYS A 141 10.31 -10.62 -2.60
CA LYS A 141 11.38 -9.66 -2.32
C LYS A 141 11.38 -8.56 -3.36
N MET A 142 11.39 -7.30 -2.89
CA MET A 142 11.41 -6.10 -3.73
C MET A 142 12.48 -5.14 -3.23
N THR A 143 13.16 -4.45 -4.16
CA THR A 143 14.05 -3.37 -3.75
C THR A 143 13.27 -2.09 -3.42
N GLY A 144 13.87 -1.14 -2.70
CA GLY A 144 13.28 0.18 -2.46
C GLY A 144 12.88 0.90 -3.75
N GLY A 145 13.69 0.76 -4.81
CA GLY A 145 13.36 1.27 -6.14
C GLY A 145 12.12 0.61 -6.76
N GLN A 146 11.96 -0.70 -6.58
CA GLN A 146 10.75 -1.41 -7.03
C GLN A 146 9.52 -0.99 -6.20
N ILE A 147 9.67 -0.81 -4.89
CA ILE A 147 8.60 -0.30 -4.03
C ILE A 147 8.17 1.09 -4.49
N LYS A 148 9.11 1.99 -4.76
CA LYS A 148 8.84 3.32 -5.33
C LYS A 148 8.09 3.20 -6.67
N ASN A 149 8.52 2.31 -7.56
CA ASN A 149 7.83 2.08 -8.84
C ASN A 149 6.39 1.58 -8.66
N VAL A 150 6.11 0.69 -7.69
CA VAL A 150 4.74 0.28 -7.34
C VAL A 150 3.92 1.49 -6.90
N LEU A 151 4.47 2.35 -6.05
CA LEU A 151 3.77 3.55 -5.58
C LEU A 151 3.52 4.55 -6.72
N GLU A 152 4.44 4.67 -7.69
CA GLU A 152 4.26 5.46 -8.93
C GLU A 152 3.18 4.85 -9.85
N GLN A 153 3.03 3.52 -9.87
CA GLN A 153 2.01 2.83 -10.67
C GLN A 153 0.58 3.09 -10.18
N GLN A 154 0.40 3.68 -8.99
CA GLN A 154 -0.92 4.17 -8.57
C GLN A 154 -1.50 5.17 -9.59
N TRP A 155 -0.65 5.99 -10.23
CA TRP A 155 -1.03 6.77 -11.41
C TRP A 155 -1.10 5.89 -12.65
N GLN A 156 -2.32 5.52 -13.01
CA GLN A 156 -2.59 4.53 -14.03
C GLN A 156 -2.22 5.04 -15.44
N PRO A 157 -1.98 4.14 -16.41
CA PRO A 157 -1.72 4.50 -17.80
C PRO A 157 -2.84 5.36 -18.41
N ASP A 158 -2.48 6.22 -19.36
CA ASP A 158 -3.43 7.12 -20.01
C ASP A 158 -4.54 6.32 -20.70
N GLY A 159 -5.79 6.78 -20.55
CA GLY A 159 -6.97 6.09 -21.07
C GLY A 159 -7.53 5.01 -20.16
N SER A 160 -6.92 4.72 -19.00
CA SER A 160 -7.52 3.87 -17.98
C SER A 160 -8.85 4.46 -17.49
N SER A 161 -9.84 3.59 -17.23
CA SER A 161 -11.15 4.02 -16.72
C SER A 161 -11.08 4.65 -15.33
N ARG A 162 -10.03 4.30 -14.57
CA ARG A 162 -9.65 4.92 -13.30
C ARG A 162 -8.22 5.44 -13.46
N PRO A 163 -7.99 6.76 -13.39
CA PRO A 163 -6.66 7.35 -13.57
C PRO A 163 -5.75 7.17 -12.36
N PHE A 164 -6.31 6.84 -11.20
CA PHE A 164 -5.58 6.58 -9.97
C PHE A 164 -6.19 5.40 -9.21
N LEU A 165 -5.33 4.60 -8.57
CA LEU A 165 -5.70 3.51 -7.65
C LEU A 165 -4.86 3.64 -6.38
N ALA A 166 -5.46 4.13 -5.30
CA ALA A 166 -4.80 4.32 -4.02
C ALA A 166 -4.57 2.96 -3.33
N LEU A 167 -3.30 2.56 -3.20
CA LEU A 167 -2.91 1.35 -2.48
C LEU A 167 -3.08 1.55 -0.97
N GLY A 168 -3.55 0.52 -0.28
CA GLY A 168 -3.41 0.40 1.17
C GLY A 168 -2.10 -0.30 1.53
N THR A 169 -1.47 0.13 2.62
CA THR A 169 -0.25 -0.48 3.18
C THR A 169 -0.35 -0.61 4.70
N ASN A 170 0.44 -1.51 5.27
CA ASN A 170 0.63 -1.58 6.71
C ASN A 170 1.31 -0.30 7.24
N ASP A 171 1.32 -0.11 8.57
CA ASP A 171 1.79 1.13 9.21
C ASP A 171 3.29 1.43 9.02
N ALA A 172 4.07 0.40 8.73
CA ALA A 172 5.51 0.53 8.56
C ALA A 172 5.92 1.29 7.28
N LEU A 173 5.10 1.32 6.22
CA LEU A 173 5.44 2.01 4.97
C LEU A 173 4.65 3.30 4.82
N THR A 174 5.35 4.43 4.72
CA THR A 174 4.78 5.75 4.45
C THR A 174 5.53 6.45 3.32
N TRP A 175 4.88 7.38 2.63
CA TRP A 175 5.50 8.12 1.54
C TRP A 175 4.91 9.52 1.36
N THR A 176 5.72 10.39 0.76
CA THR A 176 5.25 11.69 0.27
C THR A 176 5.22 11.71 -1.24
N PHE A 177 4.32 12.52 -1.82
CA PHE A 177 4.27 12.72 -3.26
C PHE A 177 3.94 14.16 -3.65
N ASP A 178 4.45 14.60 -4.81
CA ASP A 178 4.03 15.85 -5.46
C ASP A 178 3.31 15.50 -6.77
N PRO A 179 1.97 15.64 -6.83
CA PRO A 179 1.19 15.27 -8.01
C PRO A 179 1.48 16.16 -9.23
N THR A 180 2.16 17.30 -9.05
CA THR A 180 2.52 18.22 -10.15
C THR A 180 3.74 17.78 -10.94
N ARG A 181 4.52 16.83 -10.41
CA ARG A 181 5.68 16.25 -11.11
C ARG A 181 5.23 15.30 -12.22
N GLU A 182 6.17 15.02 -13.12
CA GLU A 182 5.94 14.08 -14.23
C GLU A 182 5.64 12.67 -13.70
N ARG A 183 4.79 11.90 -14.39
CA ARG A 183 4.47 10.51 -14.00
C ARG A 183 5.75 9.67 -13.97
N GLY A 184 5.96 8.92 -12.90
CA GLY A 184 7.19 8.16 -12.65
C GLY A 184 8.21 8.93 -11.79
N ASP A 185 7.91 10.18 -11.43
CA ASP A 185 8.71 11.01 -10.55
C ASP A 185 7.81 11.80 -9.58
N ARG A 186 6.64 11.29 -9.21
CA ARG A 186 5.72 11.95 -8.26
C ARG A 186 6.02 11.61 -6.82
N ILE A 187 6.53 10.42 -6.52
CA ILE A 187 6.92 9.97 -5.19
C ILE A 187 8.21 10.70 -4.80
N THR A 188 8.10 11.56 -3.79
CA THR A 188 9.18 12.44 -3.33
C THR A 188 10.00 11.82 -2.20
N SER A 189 9.39 10.98 -1.36
CA SER A 189 10.10 10.17 -0.36
C SER A 189 9.34 8.90 -0.06
N VAL A 190 10.05 7.83 0.31
CA VAL A 190 9.47 6.59 0.84
C VAL A 190 10.21 6.27 2.13
N SER A 191 9.47 5.94 3.19
CA SER A 191 10.02 5.61 4.49
C SER A 191 9.49 4.26 4.97
N PHE A 192 10.39 3.43 5.51
CA PHE A 192 10.08 2.20 6.21
C PHE A 192 10.43 2.37 7.69
N GLU A 193 9.46 2.12 8.59
CA GLU A 193 9.57 2.36 10.04
C GLU A 193 10.09 3.78 10.37
N GLY A 194 9.62 4.76 9.60
CA GLY A 194 9.98 6.17 9.74
C GLY A 194 11.38 6.54 9.23
N GLN A 195 12.16 5.59 8.70
CA GLN A 195 13.47 5.81 8.09
C GLN A 195 13.38 5.79 6.56
N PRO A 196 14.14 6.64 5.84
CA PRO A 196 14.15 6.59 4.38
C PRO A 196 14.66 5.24 3.88
N ILE A 197 13.98 4.68 2.88
CA ILE A 197 14.42 3.43 2.23
C ILE A 197 15.46 3.73 1.14
N ASP A 198 16.56 2.98 1.11
CA ASP A 198 17.51 3.04 0.00
C ASP A 198 16.96 2.30 -1.23
N GLU A 199 17.16 2.83 -2.43
CA GLU A 199 16.61 2.21 -3.66
C GLU A 199 17.13 0.78 -3.92
N SER A 200 18.32 0.46 -3.39
CA SER A 200 18.96 -0.86 -3.50
C SER A 200 18.65 -1.79 -2.31
N GLU A 201 18.10 -1.27 -1.21
CA GLU A 201 17.70 -2.08 -0.07
C GLU A 201 16.58 -3.04 -0.47
N THR A 202 16.66 -4.29 -0.03
CA THR A 202 15.67 -5.33 -0.33
C THR A 202 14.77 -5.58 0.86
N CYS A 203 13.46 -5.42 0.67
CA CYS A 203 12.44 -5.68 1.69
C CYS A 203 11.65 -6.96 1.36
N SER A 204 11.19 -7.68 2.39
CA SER A 204 10.13 -8.68 2.22
C SER A 204 8.77 -8.01 2.12
N VAL A 205 8.05 -8.32 1.05
CA VAL A 205 6.75 -7.77 0.71
C VAL A 205 5.72 -8.90 0.65
N VAL A 206 4.48 -8.63 1.01
CA VAL A 206 3.35 -9.55 0.86
C VAL A 206 2.16 -8.85 0.20
N SER A 207 1.46 -9.59 -0.65
CA SER A 207 0.19 -9.14 -1.24
C SER A 207 -0.62 -10.35 -1.70
N GLN A 208 -1.87 -10.14 -2.10
CA GLN A 208 -2.71 -11.12 -2.77
C GLN A 208 -2.17 -11.48 -4.15
N SER A 209 -2.43 -12.71 -4.59
CA SER A 209 -1.94 -13.27 -5.86
C SER A 209 -2.26 -12.43 -7.09
N PHE A 210 -3.40 -11.72 -7.08
CA PHE A 210 -3.78 -10.79 -8.14
C PHE A 210 -2.75 -9.66 -8.33
N LEU A 211 -2.37 -8.96 -7.25
CA LEU A 211 -1.37 -7.91 -7.30
C LEU A 211 0.03 -8.50 -7.52
N ALA A 212 0.37 -9.59 -6.84
CA ALA A 212 1.66 -10.29 -7.01
C ALA A 212 1.91 -10.74 -8.47
N GLY A 213 0.83 -10.97 -9.24
CA GLY A 213 0.86 -11.27 -10.67
C GLY A 213 0.91 -10.05 -11.60
N GLY A 214 0.92 -8.83 -11.07
CA GLY A 214 0.90 -7.58 -11.84
C GLY A 214 -0.49 -7.06 -12.21
N GLY A 215 -1.54 -7.46 -11.48
CA GLY A 215 -2.90 -6.97 -11.65
C GLY A 215 -3.03 -5.45 -11.49
N ASP A 216 -4.10 -4.85 -12.00
CA ASP A 216 -4.39 -3.41 -11.93
C ASP A 216 -3.24 -2.50 -12.45
N ASN A 217 -2.48 -3.01 -13.43
CA ASN A 217 -1.28 -2.35 -14.01
C ASN A 217 -0.13 -2.12 -13.01
N PHE A 218 -0.13 -2.77 -11.85
CA PHE A 218 0.99 -2.77 -10.92
C PHE A 218 2.07 -3.76 -11.36
N THR A 219 2.59 -3.60 -12.58
CA THR A 219 3.46 -4.57 -13.24
C THR A 219 4.77 -4.79 -12.52
N GLU A 220 5.20 -3.87 -11.66
CA GLU A 220 6.45 -4.03 -10.90
C GLU A 220 6.37 -5.23 -9.93
N PHE A 221 5.18 -5.56 -9.40
CA PHE A 221 5.02 -6.78 -8.62
C PHE A 221 5.35 -8.02 -9.44
N ALA A 222 5.08 -8.05 -10.76
CA ALA A 222 5.40 -9.18 -11.63
C ALA A 222 6.91 -9.46 -11.68
N GLU A 223 7.73 -8.42 -11.55
CA GLU A 223 9.19 -8.44 -11.60
C GLU A 223 9.87 -8.68 -10.23
N ALA A 224 9.08 -8.77 -9.15
CA ALA A 224 9.61 -9.09 -7.83
C ALA A 224 10.27 -10.49 -7.79
N THR A 225 11.26 -10.65 -6.93
CA THR A 225 12.03 -11.90 -6.79
C THR A 225 11.53 -12.74 -5.62
N GLU A 226 11.99 -14.00 -5.54
CA GLU A 226 11.70 -14.92 -4.43
C GLU A 226 10.20 -15.05 -4.11
N LYS A 227 9.34 -15.03 -5.14
CA LYS A 227 7.90 -15.19 -4.95
C LYS A 227 7.57 -16.57 -4.40
N ALA A 228 6.82 -16.59 -3.31
CA ALA A 228 6.30 -17.80 -2.71
C ALA A 228 4.80 -17.65 -2.44
N ASP A 229 4.01 -18.46 -3.13
CA ASP A 229 2.59 -18.63 -2.81
C ASP A 229 2.48 -19.49 -1.54
N THR A 230 1.86 -18.95 -0.50
CA THR A 230 1.72 -19.62 0.79
C THR A 230 0.65 -20.72 0.78
N GLY A 231 -0.20 -20.76 -0.25
CA GLY A 231 -1.39 -21.59 -0.34
C GLY A 231 -2.53 -21.18 0.61
N LEU A 232 -2.35 -20.10 1.38
CA LEU A 232 -3.40 -19.54 2.22
C LEU A 232 -4.41 -18.80 1.35
N ILE A 233 -5.70 -19.07 1.57
CA ILE A 233 -6.78 -18.31 0.94
C ILE A 233 -7.05 -17.07 1.78
N ASP A 234 -7.05 -15.90 1.15
CA ASP A 234 -7.22 -14.60 1.80
C ASP A 234 -8.53 -14.51 2.61
N SER A 235 -9.65 -14.98 2.06
CA SER A 235 -10.96 -14.95 2.72
C SER A 235 -11.02 -15.76 4.02
N ASP A 236 -10.42 -16.96 4.03
CA ASP A 236 -10.43 -17.84 5.21
C ASP A 236 -9.49 -17.30 6.29
N THR A 237 -8.28 -16.92 5.87
CA THR A 237 -7.24 -16.40 6.77
C THR A 237 -7.65 -15.05 7.38
N TRP A 238 -8.41 -14.24 6.63
CA TRP A 238 -8.99 -12.98 7.13
C TRP A 238 -10.01 -13.20 8.24
N MET A 239 -10.84 -14.24 8.15
CA MET A 239 -11.78 -14.58 9.24
C MET A 239 -11.04 -15.01 10.50
N ASP A 240 -9.97 -15.79 10.36
CA ASP A 240 -9.12 -16.18 11.49
C ASP A 240 -8.49 -14.94 12.14
N PHE A 241 -7.92 -14.03 11.33
CA PHE A 241 -7.36 -12.76 11.80
C PHE A 241 -8.36 -11.90 12.57
N ILE A 242 -9.59 -11.73 12.04
CA ILE A 242 -10.66 -11.00 12.74
C ILE A 242 -10.96 -11.65 14.10
N SER A 243 -11.02 -12.99 14.15
CA SER A 243 -11.35 -13.71 15.38
C SER A 243 -10.25 -13.57 16.44
N GLU A 244 -8.99 -13.63 16.03
CA GLU A 244 -7.83 -13.54 16.92
C GLU A 244 -7.58 -12.12 17.43
N ASN A 245 -7.96 -11.10 16.66
CA ASN A 245 -7.75 -9.69 16.96
C ASN A 245 -9.04 -8.93 17.33
N SER A 246 -10.08 -9.65 17.76
CA SER A 246 -11.37 -9.06 18.11
C SER A 246 -11.33 -8.33 19.48
N PRO A 247 -11.87 -7.10 19.60
CA PRO A 247 -12.42 -6.28 18.51
C PRO A 247 -11.31 -5.61 17.68
N LEU A 248 -11.50 -5.54 16.36
CA LEU A 248 -10.63 -4.77 15.48
C LEU A 248 -10.84 -3.27 15.71
N GLU A 249 -9.74 -2.52 15.82
CA GLU A 249 -9.77 -1.07 15.97
C GLU A 249 -9.53 -0.35 14.63
N PRO A 250 -10.28 0.71 14.30
CA PRO A 250 -9.96 1.53 13.14
C PRO A 250 -8.65 2.29 13.34
N ASP A 251 -7.75 2.22 12.35
CA ASP A 251 -6.63 3.13 12.22
C ASP A 251 -6.94 4.16 11.13
N PHE A 252 -6.92 5.44 11.51
CA PHE A 252 -7.18 6.56 10.61
C PHE A 252 -5.92 7.35 10.24
N SER A 253 -4.75 6.89 10.67
CA SER A 253 -3.48 7.43 10.23
C SER A 253 -3.26 7.09 8.75
N ARG A 254 -2.69 8.05 8.03
CA ARG A 254 -2.52 7.98 6.58
C ARG A 254 -1.10 7.59 6.21
N ARG A 255 -0.92 6.86 5.11
CA ARG A 255 0.37 6.39 4.61
C ARG A 255 0.93 7.30 3.52
N ALA A 256 0.06 7.88 2.69
CA ALA A 256 0.41 8.76 1.58
C ALA A 256 0.07 10.23 1.87
N ILE A 257 1.05 11.13 1.83
CA ILE A 257 0.85 12.57 2.02
C ILE A 257 1.31 13.37 0.80
N ALA A 258 0.43 14.24 0.28
CA ALA A 258 0.80 15.18 -0.77
C ALA A 258 1.70 16.26 -0.16
N ALA A 259 2.81 16.59 -0.81
CA ALA A 259 3.78 17.53 -0.28
C ALA A 259 4.34 18.45 -1.36
N LYS A 260 4.59 19.71 -0.99
CA LYS A 260 5.18 20.72 -1.89
C LYS A 260 6.29 21.48 -1.19
N ASN A 261 7.36 21.75 -1.95
CA ASN A 261 8.56 22.44 -1.48
C ASN A 261 9.23 21.76 -0.27
N LEU A 262 9.18 20.42 -0.19
CA LEU A 262 9.88 19.70 0.87
C LEU A 262 11.37 20.10 0.92
N PRO A 263 11.92 20.37 2.11
CA PRO A 263 13.33 20.69 2.23
C PRO A 263 14.20 19.47 1.91
N GLY A 264 15.23 19.65 1.10
CA GLY A 264 16.31 18.66 0.93
C GLY A 264 17.51 18.99 1.81
N THR A 265 18.04 20.21 1.68
CA THR A 265 19.10 20.75 2.55
C THR A 265 18.56 21.93 3.33
N VAL A 266 18.87 21.99 4.61
CA VAL A 266 18.51 23.09 5.52
C VAL A 266 19.75 23.62 6.22
N THR A 267 19.71 24.86 6.70
CA THR A 267 20.85 25.49 7.40
C THR A 267 20.45 25.79 8.84
N ALA A 268 21.32 25.43 9.80
CA ALA A 268 21.12 25.75 11.21
C ALA A 268 20.92 27.27 11.40
N GLY A 269 19.94 27.66 12.20
CA GLY A 269 19.57 29.06 12.45
C GLY A 269 18.84 29.76 11.30
N LYS A 270 18.44 29.05 10.24
CA LYS A 270 17.66 29.61 9.12
C LYS A 270 16.27 28.99 9.06
N LYS A 271 15.35 29.74 8.44
CA LYS A 271 13.97 29.30 8.20
C LYS A 271 13.87 28.38 7.00
N THR A 272 12.95 27.43 7.07
CA THR A 272 12.49 26.61 5.95
C THR A 272 10.97 26.53 5.95
N SER A 273 10.37 26.39 4.76
CA SER A 273 8.91 26.33 4.61
C SER A 273 8.48 25.32 3.57
N PHE A 274 7.41 24.59 3.86
CA PHE A 274 6.84 23.58 2.99
C PHE A 274 5.35 23.40 3.29
N THR A 275 4.64 22.71 2.41
CA THR A 275 3.21 22.45 2.55
C THR A 275 2.96 20.96 2.51
N LEU A 276 2.11 20.47 3.42
CA LEU A 276 1.53 19.12 3.36
C LEU A 276 0.03 19.24 3.12
N SER A 277 -0.51 18.35 2.29
CA SER A 277 -1.94 18.25 2.00
C SER A 277 -2.36 16.79 1.94
N ASP A 278 -3.66 16.56 1.77
CA ASP A 278 -4.24 15.21 1.76
C ASP A 278 -4.06 14.51 3.12
N LEU A 279 -4.23 15.26 4.20
CA LEU A 279 -3.94 14.84 5.57
C LEU A 279 -4.93 13.82 6.13
N ASN A 280 -6.11 13.68 5.51
CA ASN A 280 -7.26 12.97 6.09
C ASN A 280 -7.73 11.83 5.19
N LEU A 281 -7.93 10.64 5.76
CA LEU A 281 -8.67 9.57 5.09
C LEU A 281 -10.13 9.99 4.87
N THR A 282 -10.74 9.45 3.81
CA THR A 282 -12.17 9.63 3.52
C THR A 282 -13.01 8.42 3.91
N SER A 283 -12.44 7.48 4.68
CA SER A 283 -13.18 6.43 5.38
C SER A 283 -14.22 7.06 6.33
N LEU A 284 -15.34 6.35 6.56
CA LEU A 284 -16.35 6.78 7.52
C LEU A 284 -15.74 6.95 8.91
N SER A 285 -16.21 7.98 9.63
CA SER A 285 -15.79 8.28 11.00
C SER A 285 -14.30 8.63 11.19
N ALA A 286 -13.53 8.77 10.10
CA ALA A 286 -12.13 9.16 10.16
C ALA A 286 -11.95 10.53 10.81
N THR A 287 -11.00 10.62 11.74
CA THR A 287 -10.70 11.87 12.44
C THR A 287 -9.88 12.78 11.54
N LYS A 288 -10.32 14.04 11.40
CA LYS A 288 -9.59 15.03 10.62
C LYS A 288 -8.47 15.65 11.43
N ALA A 289 -7.29 15.78 10.83
CA ALA A 289 -6.17 16.51 11.41
C ALA A 289 -6.55 17.99 11.60
N THR A 290 -6.26 18.51 12.79
CA THR A 290 -6.41 19.94 13.13
C THR A 290 -5.11 20.58 13.56
N LYS A 291 -4.10 19.77 13.89
CA LYS A 291 -2.78 20.22 14.33
C LYS A 291 -1.68 19.38 13.71
N ALA A 292 -0.55 20.02 13.45
CA ALA A 292 0.69 19.38 13.04
C ALA A 292 1.83 19.86 13.93
N THR A 293 2.49 18.95 14.64
CA THR A 293 3.68 19.25 15.44
C THR A 293 4.92 18.85 14.67
N VAL A 294 5.86 19.78 14.51
CA VAL A 294 7.07 19.59 13.70
C VAL A 294 8.27 19.39 14.63
N LYS A 295 9.09 18.39 14.35
CA LYS A 295 10.32 18.12 15.10
C LYS A 295 11.50 17.88 14.17
N LEU A 296 12.70 18.16 14.68
CA LEU A 296 13.96 17.73 14.06
C LEU A 296 14.72 16.89 15.09
N GLY A 297 14.76 15.57 14.89
CA GLY A 297 15.21 14.67 15.95
C GLY A 297 14.36 14.81 17.21
N GLU A 298 14.95 15.24 18.31
CA GLU A 298 14.26 15.47 19.59
C GLU A 298 13.75 16.91 19.77
N ASP A 299 14.16 17.84 18.91
CA ASP A 299 13.84 19.27 19.04
C ASP A 299 12.44 19.58 18.51
N ASP A 300 11.59 20.18 19.35
CA ASP A 300 10.26 20.68 18.97
C ASP A 300 10.39 22.03 18.26
N LEU A 301 10.00 22.07 16.98
CA LEU A 301 10.07 23.26 16.12
C LEU A 301 8.76 24.05 16.08
N GLY A 302 7.70 23.54 16.71
CA GLY A 302 6.41 24.21 16.83
C GLY A 302 5.22 23.37 16.39
N THR A 303 4.03 23.91 16.64
CA THR A 303 2.75 23.30 16.24
C THR A 303 1.95 24.28 15.38
N PHE A 304 1.41 23.76 14.28
CA PHE A 304 0.73 24.50 13.22
C PHE A 304 -0.73 24.07 13.14
N ASP A 305 -1.61 25.00 12.77
CA ASP A 305 -3.03 24.71 12.51
C ASP A 305 -3.18 24.05 11.14
N ALA A 306 -3.77 22.86 11.11
CA ALA A 306 -4.19 22.19 9.89
C ALA A 306 -5.65 22.55 9.56
N THR A 307 -5.93 22.72 8.27
CA THR A 307 -7.30 22.89 7.76
C THR A 307 -7.84 21.54 7.31
N SER A 308 -9.17 21.40 7.34
CA SER A 308 -9.91 20.23 6.89
C SER A 308 -10.55 20.42 5.51
N GLU A 309 -10.19 21.51 4.82
CA GLU A 309 -10.71 21.86 3.50
C GLU A 309 -9.92 21.15 2.40
N VAL A 310 -10.58 20.89 1.28
CA VAL A 310 -9.90 20.35 0.08
C VAL A 310 -8.91 21.38 -0.45
N ASP A 311 -7.65 20.98 -0.64
CA ASP A 311 -6.58 21.83 -1.16
C ASP A 311 -6.06 21.39 -2.53
N ASP A 312 -6.88 21.61 -3.55
CA ASP A 312 -6.45 21.44 -4.94
C ASP A 312 -5.70 22.70 -5.46
N SER A 313 -5.69 23.78 -4.68
CA SER A 313 -5.17 25.09 -5.11
C SER A 313 -3.64 25.16 -5.04
N THR A 314 -3.04 24.56 -4.01
CA THR A 314 -1.59 24.54 -3.80
C THR A 314 -0.86 23.83 -4.94
N PHE A 315 -1.44 22.76 -5.46
CA PHE A 315 -0.88 21.94 -6.54
C PHE A 315 -1.38 22.39 -7.93
N GLY A 316 -2.41 23.23 -7.97
CA GLY A 316 -3.04 23.70 -9.20
C GLY A 316 -4.22 22.82 -9.60
N ALA A 317 -5.27 23.46 -10.13
CA ALA A 317 -6.50 22.77 -10.49
C ALA A 317 -6.25 21.61 -11.47
N GLY A 318 -6.67 20.40 -11.09
CA GLY A 318 -6.55 19.20 -11.91
C GLY A 318 -5.15 18.57 -11.92
N ALA A 319 -4.23 19.01 -11.05
CA ALA A 319 -2.93 18.35 -10.88
C ALA A 319 -3.07 16.91 -10.36
N PHE A 320 -4.14 16.65 -9.58
CA PHE A 320 -4.49 15.32 -9.12
C PHE A 320 -5.94 15.00 -9.47
N SER A 321 -6.20 13.73 -9.77
CA SER A 321 -7.55 13.28 -10.18
C SER A 321 -8.50 13.09 -9.00
N ALA A 322 -7.97 13.02 -7.78
CA ALA A 322 -8.74 12.96 -6.53
C ALA A 322 -8.61 14.29 -5.78
N PRO A 323 -9.64 14.72 -5.02
CA PRO A 323 -9.53 15.85 -4.12
C PRO A 323 -8.52 15.57 -2.99
N LEU A 324 -7.64 16.52 -2.68
CA LEU A 324 -6.70 16.40 -1.56
C LEU A 324 -7.35 16.97 -0.28
N ASP A 325 -7.75 16.12 0.69
CA ASP A 325 -8.47 16.59 1.89
C ASP A 325 -7.52 17.04 3.01
N GLY A 326 -7.62 18.31 3.39
CA GLY A 326 -6.85 18.90 4.46
C GLY A 326 -5.49 19.43 4.01
N LYS A 327 -4.97 20.40 4.77
CA LYS A 327 -3.75 21.13 4.47
C LYS A 327 -3.08 21.67 5.72
N VAL A 328 -1.75 21.71 5.74
CA VAL A 328 -0.97 22.53 6.67
C VAL A 328 0.21 23.19 5.94
N ASP A 329 0.37 24.50 6.16
CA ASP A 329 1.54 25.25 5.73
C ASP A 329 2.50 25.38 6.93
N ILE A 330 3.75 24.99 6.73
CA ILE A 330 4.77 24.93 7.79
C ILE A 330 5.86 25.97 7.49
N ASP A 331 6.22 26.77 8.49
CA ASP A 331 7.36 27.70 8.51
C ASP A 331 8.07 27.52 9.85
N VAL A 332 9.22 26.84 9.82
CA VAL A 332 10.03 26.53 11.00
C VAL A 332 11.43 27.10 10.86
N GLU A 333 12.02 27.51 11.98
CA GLU A 333 13.43 27.85 12.07
C GLU A 333 14.20 26.62 12.56
N ILE A 334 15.25 26.23 11.83
CA ILE A 334 16.11 25.13 12.24
C ILE A 334 16.94 25.60 13.44
N PRO A 335 17.03 24.84 14.55
CA PRO A 335 17.82 25.22 15.71
C PRO A 335 19.26 25.59 15.31
N ALA A 336 19.79 26.67 15.87
CA ALA A 336 21.14 27.15 15.55
C ALA A 336 22.24 26.15 15.97
N ASP A 337 21.94 25.30 16.94
CA ASP A 337 22.77 24.21 17.45
C ASP A 337 22.41 22.83 16.87
N ALA A 338 21.55 22.79 15.83
CA ALA A 338 21.22 21.54 15.15
C ALA A 338 22.48 20.84 14.63
N THR A 339 22.55 19.53 14.87
CA THR A 339 23.70 18.71 14.47
C THR A 339 23.84 18.67 12.94
N ALA A 340 25.01 18.97 12.40
CA ALA A 340 25.23 18.88 10.96
C ALA A 340 25.17 17.42 10.47
N GLY A 341 24.62 17.21 9.27
CA GLY A 341 24.51 15.90 8.64
C GLY A 341 23.07 15.49 8.30
N GLU A 342 22.88 14.22 7.97
CA GLU A 342 21.57 13.64 7.68
C GLU A 342 20.72 13.57 8.95
N GLN A 343 19.50 14.06 8.85
CA GLN A 343 18.51 14.06 9.91
C GLN A 343 17.12 13.82 9.34
N ILE A 344 16.16 13.58 10.22
CA ILE A 344 14.75 13.43 9.86
C ILE A 344 13.97 14.54 10.53
N LEU A 345 13.28 15.33 9.70
CA LEU A 345 12.24 16.23 10.14
C LEU A 345 10.93 15.43 10.17
N THR A 346 10.30 15.33 11.35
CA THR A 346 9.01 14.64 11.49
C THR A 346 7.88 15.64 11.64
N VAL A 347 6.74 15.31 11.04
CA VAL A 347 5.49 16.05 11.23
C VAL A 347 4.46 15.08 11.78
N ASP A 348 4.13 15.23 13.06
CA ASP A 348 3.14 14.44 13.78
C ASP A 348 1.78 15.16 13.72
N LEU A 349 0.78 14.53 13.11
CA LEU A 349 -0.60 15.02 13.07
C LEU A 349 -1.40 14.46 14.24
N ASP A 350 -2.35 15.26 14.74
CA ASP A 350 -3.25 14.86 15.83
C ASP A 350 -4.29 13.79 15.44
N ASN A 351 -4.32 13.36 14.18
CA ASN A 351 -5.09 12.20 13.72
C ASN A 351 -4.28 10.89 13.70
N GLY A 352 -3.04 10.90 14.21
CA GLY A 352 -2.15 9.72 14.29
C GLY A 352 -1.20 9.55 13.10
N THR A 353 -1.32 10.38 12.05
CA THR A 353 -0.40 10.34 10.91
C THR A 353 0.94 10.97 11.26
N THR A 354 2.04 10.28 10.94
CA THR A 354 3.39 10.84 11.03
C THR A 354 4.05 10.85 9.65
N VAL A 355 4.62 12.00 9.28
CA VAL A 355 5.37 12.17 8.03
C VAL A 355 6.86 12.32 8.34
N SER A 356 7.68 11.45 7.75
CA SER A 356 9.15 11.53 7.82
C SER A 356 9.70 12.23 6.58
N ILE A 357 10.44 13.32 6.78
CA ILE A 357 11.09 14.09 5.72
C ILE A 357 12.60 14.04 5.95
N PRO A 358 13.36 13.28 5.13
CA PRO A 358 14.81 13.26 5.23
C PRO A 358 15.38 14.63 4.82
N VAL A 359 16.26 15.19 5.65
CA VAL A 359 16.91 16.48 5.42
C VAL A 359 18.41 16.37 5.69
N THR A 360 19.21 17.18 4.99
CA THR A 360 20.62 17.39 5.31
C THR A 360 20.79 18.75 5.99
N VAL A 361 21.22 18.76 7.25
CA VAL A 361 21.53 19.99 7.98
C VAL A 361 22.96 20.43 7.65
N GLY A 362 23.09 21.56 6.97
CA GLY A 362 24.36 22.24 6.77
C GLY A 362 24.82 22.95 8.04
N ALA A 363 26.13 22.99 8.27
CA ALA A 363 26.70 23.79 9.35
C ALA A 363 26.31 25.26 9.17
N GLY A 364 25.78 25.89 10.23
CA GLY A 364 25.52 27.33 10.21
C GLY A 364 26.83 28.05 9.91
N GLU A 365 26.85 28.88 8.86
CA GLU A 365 27.95 29.83 8.68
C GLU A 365 27.96 30.73 9.91
N ASP A 366 29.02 30.63 10.71
CA ASP A 366 29.41 31.67 11.64
C ASP A 366 29.56 32.93 10.78
N ASP A 367 28.71 33.95 10.99
CA ASP A 367 28.79 35.24 10.30
C ASP A 367 30.12 35.93 10.70
N GLY A 368 31.23 35.40 10.20
CA GLY A 368 32.51 36.06 10.11
C GLY A 368 32.47 36.91 8.85
N ASP A 369 32.43 38.23 9.05
CA ASP A 369 32.76 39.22 8.02
C ASP A 369 33.95 38.72 7.17
N ASP A 370 33.71 38.40 5.90
CA ASP A 370 34.72 38.52 4.86
C ASP A 370 34.03 38.79 3.52
N GLU A 371 34.33 39.96 2.97
CA GLU A 371 33.92 40.40 1.64
C GLU A 371 34.59 39.57 0.53
N ASP A 372 33.82 39.40 -0.56
CA ASP A 372 34.26 39.27 -1.96
C ASP A 372 34.37 37.84 -2.58
N GLY A 373 33.73 37.67 -3.75
CA GLY A 373 34.20 36.73 -4.77
C GLY A 373 33.28 35.64 -5.33
N THR A 374 32.25 36.02 -6.11
CA THR A 374 31.75 35.38 -7.35
C THR A 374 31.36 33.88 -7.42
N ASP A 375 30.09 33.66 -7.76
CA ASP A 375 29.38 32.42 -8.13
C ASP A 375 30.02 31.50 -9.20
N THR A 376 29.88 30.18 -9.00
CA THR A 376 29.22 29.27 -9.96
C THR A 376 28.90 27.90 -9.32
N PRO A 377 27.66 27.37 -9.37
CA PRO A 377 27.41 25.98 -8.97
C PRO A 377 27.48 25.04 -10.19
N SER A 378 28.30 24.00 -10.06
CA SER A 378 28.35 22.83 -10.95
C SER A 378 27.46 21.73 -10.39
N ALA A 379 26.68 21.09 -11.26
CA ALA A 379 25.87 19.90 -10.97
C ALA A 379 26.72 18.78 -10.36
N GLY A 380 26.25 18.20 -9.25
CA GLY A 380 26.89 17.10 -8.54
C GLY A 380 25.92 15.93 -8.35
N SER A 381 26.30 14.79 -8.93
CA SER A 381 25.68 13.47 -8.90
C SER A 381 25.33 12.98 -7.49
N LEU A 382 24.17 12.36 -7.32
CA LEU A 382 23.88 11.46 -6.20
C LEU A 382 24.94 10.34 -6.20
N ALA A 383 25.65 10.21 -5.08
CA ALA A 383 26.63 9.16 -4.86
C ALA A 383 25.98 8.05 -4.03
N SER A 384 26.04 6.83 -4.56
CA SER A 384 25.67 5.55 -3.94
C SER A 384 26.27 5.41 -2.53
N LEU A 385 25.43 4.98 -1.58
CA LEU A 385 25.84 4.54 -0.25
C LEU A 385 25.77 3.01 -0.16
N ALA A 386 26.71 2.45 0.60
CA ALA A 386 26.64 1.10 1.15
C ALA A 386 26.97 1.20 2.65
N PRO A 387 26.10 0.75 3.57
CA PRO A 387 26.44 0.68 4.97
C PRO A 387 27.15 -0.65 5.31
N VAL A 388 28.20 -0.54 6.11
CA VAL A 388 28.90 -1.67 6.72
C VAL A 388 28.11 -2.12 7.96
N PHE A 389 27.41 -3.25 7.85
CA PHE A 389 26.90 -3.95 9.03
C PHE A 389 27.82 -5.11 9.42
N GLY A 390 28.36 -5.04 10.63
CA GLY A 390 29.11 -6.11 11.26
C GLY A 390 28.20 -7.28 11.62
N SER A 391 28.24 -8.34 10.83
CA SER A 391 27.60 -9.61 11.16
C SER A 391 28.41 -10.39 12.20
N SER A 392 27.81 -10.65 13.36
CA SER A 392 28.26 -11.74 14.24
C SER A 392 27.54 -13.03 13.82
N VAL A 393 28.23 -13.88 13.06
CA VAL A 393 27.75 -15.22 12.66
C VAL A 393 28.27 -16.26 13.64
N ALA A 394 27.35 -17.01 14.24
CA ALA A 394 27.64 -18.29 14.88
C ALA A 394 27.78 -19.38 13.81
N LEU A 395 28.94 -20.03 13.85
CA LEU A 395 29.44 -21.01 12.90
C LEU A 395 28.78 -22.40 13.11
N LEU A 396 28.15 -22.97 12.07
CA LEU A 396 27.93 -24.41 12.01
C LEU A 396 28.24 -24.94 10.60
N HIS A 397 29.28 -25.78 10.52
CA HIS A 397 29.74 -26.48 9.33
C HIS A 397 28.79 -27.64 8.99
N VAL A 398 28.44 -27.83 7.70
CA VAL A 398 28.51 -29.13 7.00
C VAL A 398 28.69 -28.92 5.49
N LEU A 399 29.82 -29.45 4.99
CA LEU A 399 30.18 -30.06 3.70
C LEU A 399 29.27 -29.91 2.46
N GLY A 400 29.92 -29.57 1.35
CA GLY A 400 29.31 -29.33 0.05
C GLY A 400 29.31 -30.49 -0.93
N PHE A 401 28.84 -30.19 -2.13
CA PHE A 401 29.13 -30.89 -3.37
C PHE A 401 28.98 -29.89 -4.54
N GLU A 402 29.94 -29.94 -5.44
CA GLU A 402 30.18 -29.00 -6.53
C GLU A 402 30.00 -29.77 -7.84
N VAL A 403 29.14 -29.28 -8.76
CA VAL A 403 29.16 -29.65 -10.19
C VAL A 403 28.69 -28.45 -11.03
N ALA A 404 29.62 -27.90 -11.82
CA ALA A 404 29.41 -27.00 -12.97
C ALA A 404 28.58 -27.71 -14.07
N GLY A 405 27.85 -27.10 -15.00
CA GLY A 405 27.78 -25.76 -15.57
C GLY A 405 27.13 -25.92 -16.97
N ALA A 406 26.73 -24.81 -17.61
CA ALA A 406 26.29 -24.59 -19.01
C ALA A 406 24.94 -23.86 -19.03
N GLU A 407 24.90 -22.55 -19.30
CA GLU A 407 24.85 -21.93 -20.65
C GLU A 407 23.55 -22.23 -21.43
N GLY A 408 22.76 -21.18 -21.70
CA GLY A 408 21.97 -21.11 -22.95
C GLY A 408 20.50 -20.67 -22.85
N SER A 409 20.29 -19.38 -23.09
CA SER A 409 19.22 -18.78 -23.92
C SER A 409 17.73 -19.05 -23.64
N LEU A 410 17.06 -17.94 -23.31
CA LEU A 410 15.79 -17.45 -23.90
C LEU A 410 15.14 -18.35 -24.96
N GLU A 411 13.88 -18.72 -24.75
CA GLU A 411 12.75 -18.16 -25.51
C GLU A 411 11.40 -18.69 -25.00
N SER A 412 10.47 -17.75 -24.88
CA SER A 412 9.03 -17.95 -24.86
C SER A 412 8.58 -18.89 -25.98
N GLN A 413 7.68 -19.84 -25.69
CA GLN A 413 6.37 -19.88 -26.32
C GLN A 413 5.54 -21.08 -25.87
N THR A 414 4.34 -20.73 -25.44
CA THR A 414 3.13 -21.53 -25.39
C THR A 414 2.80 -22.09 -26.77
N ILE A 415 2.14 -23.26 -26.77
CA ILE A 415 1.16 -23.81 -27.73
C ILE A 415 1.60 -25.10 -28.42
N GLY A 416 0.81 -26.14 -28.15
CA GLY A 416 0.13 -26.90 -29.20
C GLY A 416 0.93 -27.93 -29.99
N SER A 417 0.57 -29.19 -29.76
CA SER A 417 0.02 -30.08 -30.79
C SER A 417 -0.66 -31.24 -30.10
#